data_AF-I7D137-F1
#
_entry.id   AF-I7D137-F1
#
_cell.length_a   1.000
_cell.length_b   1.000
_cell.length_c   1.000
_cell.angle_alpha   90.00
_cell.angle_beta   90.00
_cell.angle_gamma   90.00
#
_symmetry.space_group_name_H-M   'P 1'
#
loop_
_entity.id
_entity.type
_entity.pdbx_description
1 polymer ?
#
loop_
_entity_poly.entity_id
_entity_poly.type
_entity_poly.pdbx_seq_one_letter_code
_entity_poly.pdbx_strand_id
1 'polypeptide(L)' 'MFGPLYSVLLIAGAYAVYVDATERETDSPIGWAIATLAVGYALGPILLGVFLLLYLVLHAIEARWGRWSRGHAV' A
#
# COMPACT_ATOMS: atom_id res chain seq x y z
N MET A 1 7.83 -18.53 13.48
CA MET A 1 7.65 -19.24 12.20
C MET A 1 6.50 -18.57 11.45
N PHE A 2 6.76 -17.48 10.72
CA PHE A 2 5.75 -16.68 10.01
C PHE A 2 5.82 -16.84 8.48
N GLY A 3 6.52 -17.88 7.99
CA GLY A 3 7.04 -18.00 6.62
C GLY A 3 6.03 -17.73 5.50
N PRO A 4 4.99 -18.55 5.32
CA PRO A 4 4.12 -18.43 4.15
C PRO A 4 3.17 -17.22 4.22
N LEU A 5 2.60 -16.94 5.40
CA LEU A 5 1.65 -15.83 5.57
C LEU A 5 2.35 -14.47 5.36
N TYR A 6 3.58 -14.35 5.86
CA TYR A 6 4.40 -13.16 5.67
C TYR A 6 4.77 -12.95 4.20
N SER A 7 5.19 -14.00 3.49
CA SER A 7 5.48 -13.92 2.07
C SER A 7 4.25 -13.50 1.25
N VAL A 8 3.06 -14.01 1.59
CA VAL A 8 1.81 -13.60 0.93
C VAL A 8 1.50 -12.12 1.19
N LEU A 9 1.63 -11.65 2.44
CA LEU A 9 1.43 -10.23 2.79
C LEU A 9 2.43 -9.32 2.08
N LEU A 10 3.69 -9.74 1.98
CA LEU A 10 4.74 -9.01 1.30
C LEU A 10 4.45 -8.87 -0.20
N ILE A 11 4.07 -9.97 -0.85
CA ILE A 11 3.71 -9.98 -2.27
C ILE A 11 2.45 -9.15 -2.51
N ALA A 12 1.42 -9.28 -1.67
CA ALA A 12 0.19 -8.50 -1.76
C ALA A 12 0.43 -7.00 -1.58
N GLY A 13 1.29 -6.61 -0.62
CA GLY A 13 1.67 -5.22 -0.41
C GLY A 13 2.44 -4.63 -1.59
N ALA A 14 3.40 -5.38 -2.14
CA ALA A 14 4.12 -4.96 -3.33
C ALA A 14 3.21 -4.84 -4.57
N TYR A 15 2.23 -5.72 -4.70
CA TYR A 15 1.24 -5.64 -5.77
C TYR A 15 0.34 -4.41 -5.62
N ALA A 16 -0.12 -4.09 -4.40
CA ALA A 16 -0.91 -2.89 -4.15
C ALA A 16 -0.14 -1.61 -4.52
N VAL A 17 1.14 -1.52 -4.12
CA VAL A 17 2.01 -0.39 -4.49
C VAL A 17 2.25 -0.33 -6.00
N TYR A 18 2.41 -1.48 -6.65
CA TYR A 18 2.52 -1.54 -8.11
C TYR A 18 1.28 -0.95 -8.79
N VAL A 19 0.08 -1.40 -8.40
CA VAL A 19 -1.18 -0.93 -8.99
C VAL A 19 -1.37 0.57 -8.76
N ASP A 20 -1.16 1.07 -7.54
CA ASP A 20 -1.26 2.51 -7.24
C ASP A 20 -0.22 3.33 -8.02
N ALA A 21 1.02 2.85 -8.13
CA ALA A 21 2.06 3.54 -8.91
C ALA A 21 1.76 3.54 -10.42
N THR A 22 1.16 2.47 -10.94
CA THR A 22 0.67 2.38 -12.33
C THR A 22 -0.50 3.33 -12.57
N GLU A 23 -1.47 3.40 -11.66
CA GLU A 23 -2.60 4.34 -11.76
C GLU A 23 -2.15 5.80 -11.71
N ARG A 24 -1.07 6.10 -11.00
CA ARG A 24 -0.48 7.44 -10.90
C ARG A 24 0.52 7.77 -12.01
N GLU A 25 0.68 6.88 -13.00
CA GLU A 25 1.64 7.03 -14.11
C GLU A 25 3.08 7.33 -13.64
N THR A 26 3.47 6.72 -12.52
CA THR A 26 4.79 6.96 -11.92
C THR A 26 5.89 6.41 -12.82
N ASP A 27 7.03 7.10 -12.95
CA ASP A 27 8.12 6.76 -13.88
C ASP A 27 8.64 5.30 -13.78
N SER A 28 8.51 4.64 -12.61
CA SER A 28 8.91 3.24 -12.44
C SER A 28 8.02 2.49 -11.43
N PRO A 29 6.84 2.00 -11.85
CA PRO A 29 5.92 1.28 -10.97
C PRO A 29 6.52 -0.04 -10.47
N ILE A 30 7.30 -0.69 -11.33
CA ILE A 30 8.03 -1.93 -11.01
C ILE A 30 9.12 -1.65 -9.96
N GLY A 31 9.83 -0.52 -10.08
CA GLY A 31 10.86 -0.13 -9.10
C GLY A 31 10.28 0.07 -7.70
N TRP A 32 9.12 0.71 -7.59
CA TRP A 32 8.40 0.90 -6.32
C TRP A 32 7.91 -0.41 -5.69
N ALA A 33 7.42 -1.33 -6.52
CA ALA A 33 7.03 -2.67 -6.07
C ALA A 33 8.22 -3.45 -5.51
N ILE A 34 9.36 -3.45 -6.22
CA ILE A 34 10.61 -4.10 -5.78
C ILE A 34 11.17 -3.44 -4.52
N ALA A 35 11.16 -2.11 -4.43
CA ALA A 35 11.57 -1.39 -3.23
C ALA A 35 10.71 -1.78 -2.03
N THR A 36 9.41 -1.94 -2.22
CA THR A 36 8.47 -2.39 -1.17
C THR A 36 8.76 -3.82 -0.72
N LEU A 37 9.08 -4.73 -1.64
CA LEU A 37 9.54 -6.08 -1.31
C LEU A 37 10.84 -6.06 -0.51
N ALA A 38 11.83 -5.26 -0.94
CA ALA A 38 13.12 -5.16 -0.29
C ALA A 38 13.02 -4.55 1.12
N VAL A 39 12.26 -3.47 1.27
CA VAL A 39 12.02 -2.80 2.56
C VAL A 39 11.21 -3.70 3.47
N GLY A 40 10.13 -4.32 2.98
CA GLY A 40 9.34 -5.23 3.78
C GLY A 40 10.19 -6.41 4.26
N TYR A 41 10.96 -7.05 3.37
CA TYR A 41 11.87 -8.14 3.73
C TYR A 41 12.91 -7.73 4.78
N ALA A 42 13.50 -6.53 4.66
CA ALA A 42 14.54 -6.03 5.55
C ALA A 42 14.01 -5.55 6.92
N LEU A 43 12.83 -4.91 6.95
CA LEU A 43 12.25 -4.34 8.17
C LEU A 43 11.36 -5.32 8.94
N GLY A 44 10.96 -6.42 8.30
CA GLY A 44 10.22 -7.50 8.92
C GLY A 44 8.70 -7.28 9.02
N PRO A 45 7.97 -8.31 9.48
CA PRO A 45 6.50 -8.37 9.45
C PRO A 45 5.80 -7.26 10.25
N ILE A 46 6.44 -6.77 11.30
CA ILE A 46 5.85 -5.74 12.17
C ILE A 46 5.78 -4.41 11.43
N LEU A 47 6.87 -4.00 10.78
CA LEU A 47 6.92 -2.73 10.05
C LEU A 47 6.11 -2.80 8.75
N LEU A 48 6.08 -3.94 8.07
CA LEU A 48 5.17 -4.18 6.94
C LEU A 48 3.69 -4.09 7.37
N GLY A 49 3.34 -4.71 8.50
CA GLY A 49 1.99 -4.65 9.05
C GLY A 49 1.58 -3.22 9.43
N VAL A 50 2.47 -2.45 10.04
CA VAL A 50 2.24 -1.03 10.36
C VAL A 50 2.08 -0.20 9.09
N PHE A 51 2.92 -0.43 8.06
CA PHE A 51 2.79 0.25 6.77
C PHE A 51 1.44 -0.03 6.11
N LEU A 52 1.03 -1.30 6.04
CA LEU A 52 -0.28 -1.68 5.48
C LEU A 52 -1.44 -1.07 6.27
N LEU A 53 -1.36 -1.04 7.61
CA LEU A 53 -2.36 -0.42 8.46
C LEU A 53 -2.49 1.08 8.16
N LEU A 54 -1.35 1.79 8.09
CA LEU A 54 -1.32 3.22 7.78
C LEU A 54 -1.88 3.51 6.37
N TYR A 55 -1.50 2.69 5.38
CA TYR A 55 -2.02 2.79 4.02
C TYR A 55 -3.55 2.65 4.00
N LEU A 56 -4.09 1.63 4.67
CA LEU A 56 -5.54 1.39 4.72
C LEU A 56 -6.30 2.54 5.39
N VAL A 57 -5.75 3.07 6.48
CA VAL A 57 -6.34 4.21 7.22
C VAL A 57 -6.37 5.46 6.34
N LEU A 58 -5.28 5.76 5.65
CA LEU A 58 -5.21 6.91 4.75
C LEU A 58 -6.25 6.81 3.63
N HIS A 59 -6.36 5.63 3.01
CA HIS A 59 -7.33 5.37 1.95
C HIS A 59 -8.79 5.50 2.45
N ALA A 60 -9.07 5.04 3.67
CA ALA A 60 -10.38 5.21 4.28
C ALA A 60 -10.73 6.68 4.55
N ILE A 61 -9.74 7.49 4.96
CA ILE A 61 -9.90 8.92 5.14
C ILE A 61 -10.16 9.61 3.80
N GLU A 62 -9.37 9.32 2.77
CA GLU A 62 -9.58 9.86 1.41
C GLU A 62 -10.96 9.49 0.86
N ALA A 63 -11.38 8.24 1.01
CA ALA A 63 -12.70 7.80 0.57
C ALA A 63 -13.83 8.51 1.33
N ARG A 64 -13.66 8.75 2.63
CA ARG A 64 -14.64 9.50 3.44
C ARG A 64 -14.65 10.98 3.06
N TRP A 65 -13.50 11.57 2.83
CA TRP A 65 -13.34 12.95 2.39
C TRP A 65 -13.94 13.18 1.01
N GLY A 66 -13.67 12.30 0.04
CA GLY A 66 -14.24 12.37 -1.30
C GLY A 66 -15.75 12.20 -1.34
N ARG A 67 -16.34 11.49 -0.37
CA ARG A 67 -17.81 11.46 -0.19
C ARG A 67 -18.35 12.75 0.40
N TRP A 68 -17.65 13.32 1.38
CA TRP A 68 -18.07 14.56 2.04
C TRP A 68 -17.95 15.78 1.12
N SER A 69 -16.83 15.92 0.41
CA SER A 69 -16.61 17.00 -0.57
C SER A 69 -17.65 17.03 -1.69
N ARG A 70 -18.06 15.86 -2.20
CA ARG A 70 -19.14 15.75 -3.20
C ARG A 70 -20.52 16.14 -2.65
N GLY A 71 -20.74 16.03 -1.33
CA GLY A 71 -21.98 16.47 -0.68
C GLY A 71 -22.04 17.97 -0.37
N HIS A 72 -20.93 18.70 -0.47
CA HIS A 72 -20.85 20.16 -0.28
C HIS A 72 -20.63 20.93 -1.59
N ALA A 73 -20.58 20.23 -2.72
CA ALA A 73 -20.55 20.83 -4.06
C ALA A 73 -21.96 21.09 -4.63
N VAL A 74 -22.99 21.16 -3.78
CA VAL A 74 -24.38 21.53 -4.14
C VAL A 74 -24.76 22.84 -3.49
#